data_AF-A0A0S4W487-F1
#
_entry.id   AF-A0A0S4W487-F1
#
_cell.length_a   1.000
_cell.length_b   1.000
_cell.length_c   1.000
_cell.angle_alpha   90.00
_cell.angle_beta   90.00
_cell.angle_gamma   90.00
#
_symmetry.space_group_name_H-M   'P 1'
#
loop_
_entity.id
_entity.type
_entity.pdbx_description
1 polymer ?
#
loop_
_entity_poly.entity_id
_entity_poly.type
_entity_poly.pdbx_seq_one_letter_code
_entity_poly.pdbx_strand_id
1 'polypeptide(L)' 'MSIAKPPVSPARRGILTTRPVSARLMPHELAALEAQALKENRSLSSMVRLMLIKGMEASGLPLIEPSQG' A
#
# COMPACT_ATOMS: atom_id res chain seq x y z
N MET A 1 -18.57 7.27 -38.36
CA MET A 1 -18.25 5.99 -37.70
C MET A 1 -17.11 6.23 -36.72
N SER A 2 -17.39 6.37 -35.42
CA SER A 2 -16.36 6.61 -34.39
C SER A 2 -15.81 5.29 -33.86
N ILE A 3 -14.51 5.06 -34.00
CA ILE A 3 -13.81 3.90 -33.45
C ILE A 3 -13.83 4.03 -31.92
N ALA A 4 -14.48 3.07 -31.25
CA ALA A 4 -14.48 3.00 -29.79
C ALA A 4 -13.05 2.81 -29.28
N LYS A 5 -12.62 3.66 -28.34
CA LYS A 5 -11.31 3.56 -27.70
C LYS A 5 -11.26 2.24 -26.92
N PRO A 6 -10.22 1.39 -27.10
CA PRO A 6 -10.14 0.14 -26.36
C PRO A 6 -10.13 0.42 -24.85
N PRO A 7 -10.80 -0.41 -24.04
CA PRO A 7 -10.84 -0.24 -22.60
C PRO A 7 -9.40 -0.32 -22.06
N VAL A 8 -8.88 0.80 -21.59
CA VAL A 8 -7.60 0.83 -20.88
C VAL A 8 -7.87 0.21 -19.52
N SER A 9 -7.43 -1.04 -19.34
CA SER A 9 -7.51 -1.72 -18.06
C SER A 9 -6.87 -0.84 -16.98
N PRO A 10 -7.57 -0.49 -15.89
CA PRO A 10 -7.00 0.21 -14.75
C PRO A 10 -6.14 -0.72 -13.90
N ALA A 11 -5.68 -1.86 -14.43
CA ALA A 11 -4.52 -2.57 -13.90
C ALA A 11 -3.31 -1.64 -14.01
N ARG A 12 -3.24 -0.68 -13.09
CA ARG A 12 -2.05 0.11 -12.78
C ARG A 12 -0.94 -0.92 -12.69
N ARG A 13 0.06 -0.82 -13.57
CA ARG A 13 1.24 -1.69 -13.57
C ARG A 13 1.74 -1.77 -12.13
N GLY A 14 1.63 -2.94 -11.51
CA GLY A 14 1.90 -3.14 -10.08
C GLY A 14 0.68 -3.27 -9.17
N ILE A 15 -0.40 -3.96 -9.58
CA ILE A 15 -1.36 -4.51 -8.61
C ILE A 15 -0.55 -5.36 -7.61
N LEU A 16 -0.33 -4.78 -6.43
CA LEU A 16 0.25 -5.40 -5.25
C LEU A 16 -0.53 -6.68 -4.99
N THR A 17 0.14 -7.81 -5.21
CA THR A 17 -0.17 -9.21 -4.85
C THR A 17 -1.64 -9.56 -4.54
N THR A 18 -2.12 -10.70 -5.04
CA THR A 18 -3.48 -11.19 -4.73
C THR A 18 -3.69 -11.56 -3.25
N ARG A 19 -2.65 -11.47 -2.41
CA ARG A 19 -2.66 -11.89 -1.00
C ARG A 19 -2.49 -10.68 -0.09
N PRO A 20 -3.58 -10.15 0.51
CA PRO A 20 -3.46 -9.06 1.47
C PRO A 20 -2.71 -9.52 2.73
N VAL A 21 -1.91 -8.62 3.30
CA VAL A 21 -1.32 -8.82 4.63
C VAL A 21 -2.29 -8.23 5.66
N SER A 22 -2.82 -9.07 6.54
CA SER A 22 -3.71 -8.65 7.64
C SER A 22 -2.94 -8.64 8.96
N ALA A 23 -3.16 -7.59 9.75
CA ALA A 23 -2.59 -7.45 11.09
C ALA A 23 -3.72 -7.14 12.09
N ARG A 24 -3.65 -7.72 13.29
CA ARG A 24 -4.53 -7.36 14.40
C ARG A 24 -3.82 -6.31 15.25
N LEU A 25 -4.41 -5.13 15.34
CA LEU A 25 -3.92 -4.03 16.17
C LEU A 25 -4.71 -3.96 17.46
N MET A 26 -4.05 -3.56 18.53
CA MET A 26 -4.72 -3.12 19.74
C MET A 26 -5.51 -1.82 19.48
N PRO A 27 -6.56 -1.52 20.27
CA PRO A 27 -7.40 -0.35 20.01
C PRO A 27 -6.64 0.97 19.98
N HIS A 28 -5.63 1.13 20.83
CA HIS A 28 -4.81 2.34 20.87
C HIS A 28 -3.83 2.45 19.68
N GLU A 29 -3.33 1.33 19.18
CA GLU A 29 -2.48 1.29 17.98
C GLU A 29 -3.30 1.68 16.74
N LEU A 30 -4.52 1.15 16.63
CA LEU A 30 -5.45 1.50 15.56
C LEU A 30 -5.81 2.99 15.59
N ALA A 31 -6.14 3.53 16.76
CA ALA A 31 -6.48 4.94 16.90
C ALA A 31 -5.30 5.86 16.50
N ALA A 32 -4.06 5.51 16.88
CA ALA A 32 -2.88 6.25 16.47
C ALA A 32 -2.66 6.22 14.95
N LEU A 33 -2.86 5.04 14.34
CA LEU A 33 -2.76 4.86 12.89
C LEU A 33 -3.81 5.68 12.13
N GLU A 34 -5.06 5.66 12.59
CA GLU A 34 -6.17 6.44 12.02
C GLU A 34 -5.93 7.94 12.12
N ALA A 35 -5.48 8.42 13.28
CA ALA A 35 -5.14 9.83 13.48
C ALA A 35 -4.02 10.28 12.53
N GLN A 36 -2.98 9.45 12.34
CA GLN A 36 -1.90 9.75 11.42
C GLN A 36 -2.35 9.74 9.96
N ALA A 37 -3.19 8.77 9.56
CA ALA A 37 -3.76 8.69 8.23
C ALA A 37 -4.60 9.93 7.89
N LEU A 38 -5.43 10.37 8.84
CA LEU A 38 -6.22 11.60 8.70
C LEU A 38 -5.32 12.84 8.58
N LYS A 39 -4.29 12.95 9.41
CA LYS A 39 -3.33 14.06 9.39
C LYS A 39 -2.62 14.20 8.04
N GLU A 40 -2.27 13.08 7.41
CA GLU A 40 -1.59 13.08 6.10
C GLU A 40 -2.56 13.03 4.90
N ASN A 41 -3.88 13.04 5.15
CA ASN A 41 -4.91 12.88 4.12
C ASN A 41 -4.69 11.64 3.24
N ARG A 42 -4.38 10.50 3.88
CA ARG A 42 -4.11 9.20 3.23
C ARG A 42 -5.15 8.16 3.65
N SER A 43 -5.34 7.15 2.80
CA SER A 43 -6.10 5.97 3.20
C SER A 43 -5.35 5.16 4.25
N LEU A 44 -6.07 4.44 5.11
CA LEU A 44 -5.48 3.53 6.09
C LEU A 44 -4.56 2.49 5.45
N SER A 45 -5.00 1.88 4.34
CA SER A 45 -4.19 0.91 3.60
C SER A 45 -2.86 1.51 3.12
N SER A 46 -2.88 2.75 2.62
CA SER A 46 -1.65 3.45 2.23
C SER A 46 -0.77 3.77 3.44
N MET A 47 -1.35 4.16 4.56
CA MET A 47 -0.60 4.48 5.79
C MET A 47 0.09 3.24 6.35
N VAL A 48 -0.64 2.13 6.47
CA VAL A 48 -0.11 0.83 6.91
C VAL A 48 1.07 0.41 6.04
N ARG A 49 0.93 0.51 4.71
CA ARG A 49 2.01 0.17 3.79
C ARG A 49 3.27 1.02 4.03
N LEU A 50 3.11 2.33 4.23
CA LEU A 50 4.23 3.22 4.50
C LEU A 50 4.92 2.90 5.83
N MET A 51 4.15 2.66 6.89
CA MET A 51 4.70 2.29 8.19
C MET A 51 5.42 0.95 8.13
N LEU A 52 4.87 -0.04 7.43
CA LEU A 52 5.51 -1.33 7.23
C LEU A 52 6.86 -1.19 6.51
N ILE A 53 6.90 -0.44 5.40
CA ILE A 53 8.13 -0.20 4.63
C ILE A 53 9.19 0.47 5.52
N LYS A 54 8.84 1.55 6.22
CA LYS A 54 9.76 2.25 7.13
C LYS A 54 10.25 1.34 8.27
N GLY A 55 9.36 0.50 8.80
CA GLY A 55 9.71 -0.48 9.83
C GLY A 55 10.70 -1.53 9.33
N MET A 56 10.51 -2.04 8.10
CA MET A 56 11.43 -2.98 7.45
C MET A 56 12.81 -2.37 7.22
N GLU A 57 12.86 -1.14 6.72
CA GLU A 57 14.11 -0.38 6.53
C GLU A 57 14.84 -0.20 7.87
N ALA A 58 14.12 0.20 8.93
CA ALA A 58 14.67 0.39 10.26
C ALA A 58 15.14 -0.92 10.91
N SER A 59 14.50 -2.05 10.61
CA SER A 59 14.91 -3.37 11.10
C SER A 59 16.05 -4.01 10.30
N GLY A 60 16.56 -3.33 9.26
CA GLY A 60 17.58 -3.88 8.36
C GLY A 60 17.07 -4.99 7.44
N LEU A 61 15.75 -5.09 7.24
CA LEU A 61 15.15 -6.06 6.34
C LEU A 61 15.16 -5.49 4.92
N PRO A 62 15.92 -6.06 3.97
CA PRO A 62 16.04 -5.48 2.64
C PRO A 62 14.71 -5.57 1.88
N LEU A 63 14.30 -4.47 1.28
CA LEU A 63 13.22 -4.48 0.29
C LEU A 63 13.78 -5.11 -0.98
N ILE A 64 13.26 -6.28 -1.34
CA ILE A 64 13.61 -6.92 -2.61
C ILE A 64 12.84 -6.18 -3.69
N GLU A 65 13.53 -5.32 -4.44
CA GLU A 65 12.94 -4.75 -5.64
C GLU A 65 12.79 -5.87 -6.69
N PRO A 66 11.63 -5.98 -7.36
CA PRO A 66 11.49 -6.93 -8.44
C PRO A 66 12.51 -6.56 -9.52
N SER A 67 13.40 -7.50 -9.84
CA SER A 67 14.29 -7.41 -11.00
C SER A 67 13.47 -6.98 -12.20
N GLN A 68 13.77 -5.80 -12.74
CA GLN A 68 13.20 -5.32 -13.99
C GLN A 68 13.72 -6.23 -15.09
N GLY A 69 12.99 -7.33 -15.34
CA GLY A 69 13.17 -8.20 -16.50
C GLY A 69 12.36 -7.70 -17.68
#